data_AF-A0A2S5LAE5-F1
#
_entry.id   AF-A0A2S5LAE5-F1
#
_cell.length_a   1.000
_cell.length_b   1.000
_cell.length_c   1.000
_cell.angle_alpha   90.00
_cell.angle_beta   90.00
_cell.angle_gamma   90.00
#
_symmetry.space_group_name_H-M   'P 1'
#
loop_
_entity.id
_entity.type
_entity.pdbx_description
1 polymer ?
#
loop_
_entity_poly.entity_id
_entity_poly.type
_entity_poly.pdbx_seq_one_letter_code
_entity_poly.pdbx_strand_id
1 'polypeptide(L)'
;MHHTKLIDLSVRVKRATWRLNDQQHNSIVNDQFAANRLHALERDDYTCRGCNFMSLPTKTGSSFQEVHHLDDNHKNNDVNNLATLCPLCHQVFHIGAAGMTSGGTIVWLPEMTQAELNHLARSLFIAIYSNSEFSGSARALYASIESRAMYVEDVFAAGASDPAFFGQAFLDCDPNKIEPAVTRGLRLLAAPGRFKEAIDHWSAQSYAGVPPSSWSGLVIPASQFAEV
;
A
#
# COMPACT_ATOMS: atom_id res chain seq x y z
N MET A 1 4.34 -15.60 -19.38
CA MET A 1 4.25 -14.67 -18.24
C MET A 1 5.46 -13.76 -18.29
N HIS A 2 5.31 -12.52 -18.73
CA HIS A 2 6.40 -11.55 -18.65
C HIS A 2 6.57 -11.16 -17.18
N HIS A 3 7.67 -11.59 -16.55
CA HIS A 3 8.02 -11.13 -15.20
C HIS A 3 8.44 -9.66 -15.28
N THR A 4 7.46 -8.76 -15.21
CA THR A 4 7.72 -7.34 -15.07
C THR A 4 8.44 -7.12 -13.74
N LYS A 5 9.62 -6.50 -13.79
CA LYS A 5 10.41 -6.18 -12.60
C LYS A 5 9.53 -5.39 -11.61
N LEU A 6 9.45 -5.88 -10.37
CA LEU A 6 8.74 -5.20 -9.29
C LEU A 6 9.37 -3.82 -9.03
N ILE A 7 8.50 -2.84 -8.79
CA ILE A 7 8.88 -1.50 -8.38
C ILE A 7 9.27 -1.55 -6.90
N ASP A 8 10.39 -0.91 -6.55
CA ASP A 8 10.84 -0.80 -5.17
C ASP A 8 9.84 0.01 -4.34
N LEU A 9 9.33 -0.59 -3.27
CA LEU A 9 8.37 0.01 -2.33
C LEU A 9 9.07 0.53 -1.07
N SER A 10 10.29 1.05 -1.21
CA SER A 10 10.98 1.66 -0.08
C SER A 10 10.35 3.00 0.28
N VAL A 11 10.26 3.29 1.59
CA VAL A 11 9.88 4.61 2.08
C VAL A 11 10.99 5.58 1.70
N ARG A 12 10.82 6.22 0.54
CA ARG A 12 11.72 7.22 -0.03
C ARG A 12 10.88 8.29 -0.70
N VAL A 13 11.45 9.48 -0.82
CA VAL A 13 10.85 10.55 -1.62
C VAL A 13 11.66 10.74 -2.88
N LYS A 14 10.99 10.61 -4.02
CA LYS A 14 11.46 11.19 -5.28
C LYS A 14 10.87 12.59 -5.38
N ARG A 15 11.75 13.60 -5.42
CA ARG A 15 11.39 15.01 -5.17
C ARG A 15 10.59 15.69 -6.28
N ALA A 16 10.48 15.11 -7.48
CA ALA A 16 10.09 15.90 -8.64
C ALA A 16 8.71 16.56 -8.50
N THR A 17 7.80 16.00 -7.67
CA THR A 17 6.44 16.54 -7.59
C THR A 17 5.75 16.26 -6.25
N TRP A 18 6.35 16.66 -5.12
CA TRP A 18 5.52 16.85 -3.92
C TRP A 18 4.70 18.13 -4.08
N ARG A 19 3.39 17.99 -4.29
CA ARG A 19 2.45 19.10 -4.11
C ARG A 19 1.29 18.62 -3.24
N LEU A 20 0.95 19.45 -2.25
CA LEU A 20 -0.29 19.43 -1.47
C LEU A 20 -1.59 19.38 -2.33
N ASN A 21 -1.47 19.51 -3.66
CA ASN A 21 -2.56 19.65 -4.62
C ASN A 21 -3.01 18.36 -5.29
N ASP A 22 -2.52 17.18 -4.90
CA ASP A 22 -3.02 15.91 -5.47
C ASP A 22 -4.52 15.68 -5.18
N GLN A 23 -5.08 16.35 -4.17
CA GLN A 23 -6.54 16.39 -3.95
C GLN A 23 -7.32 17.15 -5.05
N GLN A 24 -6.66 17.91 -5.94
CA GLN A 24 -7.27 18.61 -7.07
C GLN A 24 -7.04 17.94 -8.44
N HIS A 25 -6.54 16.71 -8.50
CA HIS A 25 -6.21 16.07 -9.78
C HIS A 25 -7.37 15.41 -10.55
N ASN A 26 -8.62 15.71 -10.18
CA ASN A 26 -9.79 15.48 -11.03
C ASN A 26 -10.01 16.59 -12.09
N SER A 27 -9.16 17.63 -12.15
CA SER A 27 -9.47 18.86 -12.91
C SER A 27 -8.72 19.07 -14.23
N ILE A 28 -7.85 18.15 -14.65
CA ILE A 28 -7.44 18.05 -16.06
C ILE A 28 -7.59 16.59 -16.50
N VAL A 29 -8.85 16.19 -16.67
CA VAL A 29 -9.19 15.01 -17.48
C VAL A 29 -8.82 15.37 -18.91
N ASN A 30 -7.55 15.17 -19.28
CA ASN A 30 -7.22 15.01 -20.68
C ASN A 30 -7.72 13.61 -21.06
N ASP A 31 -8.62 13.50 -22.04
CA ASP A 31 -9.15 12.21 -22.53
C ASP A 31 -8.03 11.20 -22.80
N GLN A 32 -6.85 11.69 -23.19
CA GLN A 32 -5.65 10.89 -23.39
C GLN A 32 -5.11 10.24 -22.11
N PHE A 33 -5.16 10.91 -20.95
CA PHE A 33 -4.77 10.32 -19.68
C PHE A 33 -5.77 9.25 -19.24
N ALA A 34 -7.07 9.49 -19.41
CA ALA A 34 -8.10 8.50 -19.08
C ALA A 34 -7.94 7.22 -19.90
N ALA A 35 -7.69 7.34 -21.21
CA ALA A 35 -7.43 6.20 -22.09
C ALA A 35 -6.13 5.46 -21.71
N ASN A 36 -5.01 6.19 -21.53
CA ASN A 36 -3.73 5.55 -21.20
C ASN A 36 -3.71 4.94 -19.80
N ARG A 37 -4.51 5.47 -18.87
CA ARG A 37 -4.73 4.86 -17.55
C ARG A 37 -5.36 3.47 -17.70
N LEU A 38 -6.42 3.34 -18.50
CA LEU A 38 -7.05 2.04 -18.75
C LEU A 38 -6.08 1.07 -19.44
N HIS A 39 -5.36 1.53 -20.47
CA HIS A 39 -4.35 0.71 -21.15
C HIS A 39 -3.24 0.23 -20.20
N ALA A 40 -2.79 1.05 -19.24
CA ALA A 40 -1.80 0.63 -18.26
C ALA A 40 -2.33 -0.48 -17.33
N LEU A 41 -3.59 -0.36 -16.89
CA LEU A 41 -4.26 -1.36 -16.06
C LEU A 41 -4.43 -2.69 -16.81
N GLU A 42 -4.90 -2.64 -18.06
CA GLU A 42 -5.09 -3.81 -18.92
C GLU A 42 -3.76 -4.47 -19.29
N ARG A 43 -2.73 -3.69 -19.63
CA ARG A 43 -1.38 -4.19 -19.91
C ARG A 43 -0.82 -5.00 -18.75
N ASP A 44 -1.06 -4.55 -17.53
CA ASP A 44 -0.56 -5.20 -16.32
C ASP A 44 -1.52 -6.29 -15.79
N ASP A 45 -2.55 -6.68 -16.56
CA ASP A 45 -3.59 -7.63 -16.14
C ASP A 45 -4.19 -7.27 -14.76
N TYR A 46 -4.38 -5.98 -14.50
CA TYR A 46 -4.82 -5.42 -13.22
C TYR A 46 -4.01 -5.92 -12.01
N THR A 47 -2.71 -6.18 -12.22
CA THR A 47 -1.78 -6.68 -11.22
C THR A 47 -0.85 -5.57 -10.77
N CYS A 48 -0.82 -5.33 -9.46
CA CYS A 48 0.04 -4.32 -8.85
C CYS A 48 1.52 -4.65 -9.08
N ARG A 49 2.24 -3.75 -9.76
CA ARG A 49 3.68 -3.86 -10.04
C ARG A 49 4.57 -3.63 -8.82
N GLY A 50 4.00 -3.35 -7.65
CA GLY A 50 4.72 -3.24 -6.37
C GLY A 50 4.68 -4.50 -5.52
N CYS A 51 3.55 -5.22 -5.50
CA CYS A 51 3.38 -6.41 -4.65
C CYS A 51 2.75 -7.63 -5.34
N ASN A 52 2.51 -7.58 -6.66
CA ASN A 52 1.81 -8.61 -7.43
C ASN A 52 0.38 -8.91 -6.98
N PHE A 53 -0.25 -8.04 -6.19
CA PHE A 53 -1.67 -8.18 -5.88
C PHE A 53 -2.52 -7.87 -7.11
N MET A 54 -3.30 -8.86 -7.55
CA MET A 54 -4.26 -8.74 -8.63
C MET A 54 -5.66 -8.44 -8.07
N SER A 55 -6.36 -7.52 -8.71
CA SER A 55 -7.75 -7.18 -8.40
C SER A 55 -8.46 -6.91 -9.71
N LEU A 56 -9.38 -7.78 -10.09
CA LEU A 56 -10.08 -7.65 -11.37
C LEU A 56 -11.19 -6.59 -11.28
N PRO A 57 -11.49 -5.90 -12.39
CA PRO A 57 -12.57 -4.92 -12.42
C PRO A 57 -13.94 -5.58 -12.24
N THR A 58 -14.85 -4.91 -11.54
CA THR A 58 -16.27 -5.33 -11.50
C THR A 58 -16.99 -4.97 -12.81
N LYS A 59 -18.28 -5.30 -12.89
CA LYS A 59 -19.17 -4.85 -13.98
C LYS A 59 -19.25 -3.32 -14.11
N THR A 60 -18.95 -2.57 -13.05
CA THR A 60 -18.91 -1.10 -13.08
C THR A 60 -17.54 -0.55 -13.49
N GLY A 61 -16.59 -1.43 -13.83
CA GLY A 61 -15.28 -1.11 -14.38
C GLY A 61 -14.19 -0.83 -13.35
N SER A 62 -14.51 -0.75 -12.05
CA SER A 62 -13.50 -0.49 -11.02
C SER A 62 -12.83 -1.78 -10.54
N SER A 63 -11.51 -1.81 -10.59
CA SER A 63 -10.63 -2.82 -9.98
C SER A 63 -10.03 -2.35 -8.66
N PHE A 64 -10.25 -1.08 -8.27
CA PHE A 64 -9.51 -0.37 -7.23
C PHE A 64 -7.98 -0.34 -7.43
N GLN A 65 -7.47 -0.76 -8.58
CA GLN A 65 -6.09 -0.50 -8.94
C GLN A 65 -5.92 0.96 -9.37
N GLU A 66 -4.78 1.52 -9.01
CA GLU A 66 -4.37 2.89 -9.28
C GLU A 66 -3.22 2.90 -10.27
N VAL A 67 -2.95 4.06 -10.87
CA VAL A 67 -1.88 4.23 -11.84
C VAL A 67 -0.92 5.31 -11.36
N HIS A 68 0.36 4.98 -11.36
CA HIS A 68 1.45 5.82 -10.88
C HIS A 68 2.43 6.16 -12.02
N HIS A 69 2.85 7.42 -12.11
CA HIS A 69 3.87 7.89 -13.05
C HIS A 69 5.27 7.55 -12.52
N LEU A 70 6.02 6.69 -13.22
CA LEU A 70 7.32 6.17 -12.78
C LEU A 70 8.43 7.24 -12.68
N ASP A 71 8.33 8.26 -13.51
CA ASP A 71 9.22 9.43 -13.56
C ASP A 71 8.73 10.60 -12.69
N ASP A 72 7.63 10.40 -11.95
CA ASP A 72 6.96 11.40 -11.12
C ASP A 72 6.43 12.62 -11.90
N ASN A 73 6.47 12.63 -13.23
CA ASN A 73 5.98 13.71 -14.07
C ASN A 73 4.55 13.41 -14.54
N HIS A 74 3.57 14.01 -13.87
CA HIS A 74 2.14 13.84 -14.19
C HIS A 74 1.71 14.37 -15.57
N LYS A 75 2.62 15.03 -16.32
CA LYS A 75 2.37 15.39 -17.73
C LYS A 75 2.85 14.31 -18.70
N ASN A 76 3.71 13.39 -18.26
CA ASN A 76 4.21 12.29 -19.08
C ASN A 76 3.26 11.09 -19.01
N ASN A 77 2.20 11.14 -19.82
CA ASN A 77 1.16 10.11 -19.85
C ASN A 77 1.50 8.93 -20.79
N ASP A 78 2.77 8.72 -21.16
CA ASP A 78 3.18 7.53 -21.90
C ASP A 78 2.83 6.27 -21.11
N VAL A 79 2.15 5.30 -21.72
CA VAL A 79 1.72 4.07 -21.04
C VAL A 79 2.90 3.34 -20.38
N ASN A 80 4.11 3.39 -20.95
CA ASN A 80 5.31 2.77 -20.39
C ASN A 80 5.83 3.49 -19.15
N ASN A 81 5.50 4.78 -19.01
CA ASN A 81 5.75 5.57 -17.80
C ASN A 81 4.68 5.34 -16.72
N LEU A 82 3.58 4.67 -17.07
CA LEU A 82 2.49 4.38 -16.13
C LEU A 82 2.64 2.96 -15.56
N ALA A 83 2.53 2.82 -14.26
CA ALA A 83 2.54 1.54 -13.55
C ALA A 83 1.25 1.31 -12.78
N THR A 84 0.68 0.13 -12.94
CA THR A 84 -0.45 -0.34 -12.12
C THR A 84 0.02 -0.63 -10.70
N LEU A 85 -0.62 -0.02 -9.70
CA LEU A 85 -0.35 -0.25 -8.28
C LEU A 85 -1.66 -0.41 -7.51
N CYS A 86 -1.65 -1.23 -6.47
CA CYS A 86 -2.77 -1.23 -5.53
C CYS A 86 -2.68 0.00 -4.61
N PRO A 87 -3.79 0.46 -4.01
CA PRO A 87 -3.82 1.68 -3.20
C PRO A 87 -2.83 1.65 -2.03
N LEU A 88 -2.58 0.46 -1.46
CA LEU A 88 -1.60 0.30 -0.38
C LEU A 88 -0.16 0.50 -0.84
N CYS A 89 0.17 0.09 -2.07
CA CYS A 89 1.50 0.30 -2.64
C CYS A 89 1.66 1.71 -3.19
N HIS A 90 0.61 2.26 -3.80
CA HIS A 90 0.66 3.59 -4.40
C HIS A 90 0.90 4.67 -3.36
N GLN A 91 0.23 4.62 -2.20
CA GLN A 91 0.43 5.60 -1.14
C GLN A 91 1.86 5.66 -0.57
N VAL A 92 2.68 4.62 -0.77
CA VAL A 92 4.10 4.62 -0.35
C VAL A 92 4.89 5.68 -1.12
N PHE A 93 4.56 5.92 -2.39
CA PHE A 93 5.16 6.98 -3.21
C PHE A 93 4.66 8.38 -2.84
N HIS A 94 3.53 8.46 -2.11
CA HIS A 94 2.87 9.70 -1.71
C HIS A 94 2.77 9.80 -0.18
N ILE A 95 3.86 9.48 0.53
CA ILE A 95 3.88 9.34 2.00
C ILE A 95 3.35 10.58 2.75
N GLY A 96 3.68 11.79 2.29
CA GLY A 96 3.15 13.02 2.90
C GLY A 96 1.63 13.15 2.76
N ALA A 97 1.09 12.78 1.60
CA ALA A 97 -0.36 12.74 1.38
C ALA A 97 -1.03 11.62 2.19
N ALA A 98 -0.32 10.51 2.44
CA ALA A 98 -0.79 9.46 3.32
C ALA A 98 -1.00 9.97 4.76
N GLY A 99 -0.09 10.80 5.29
CA GLY A 99 -0.26 11.39 6.63
C GLY A 99 -1.49 12.31 6.69
N MET A 100 -1.62 13.23 5.73
CA MET A 100 -2.74 14.18 5.67
C MET A 100 -4.13 13.52 5.53
N THR A 101 -4.20 12.29 5.04
CA THR A 101 -5.45 11.56 4.81
C THR A 101 -5.66 10.43 5.82
N SER A 102 -4.90 10.41 6.92
CA SER A 102 -4.90 9.32 7.91
C SER A 102 -4.76 7.94 7.25
N GLY A 103 -3.90 7.86 6.23
CA GLY A 103 -3.74 6.70 5.36
C GLY A 103 -2.87 5.59 5.94
N GLY A 104 -2.16 5.86 7.03
CA GLY A 104 -1.33 4.87 7.71
C GLY A 104 -0.39 5.47 8.74
N THR A 105 0.47 4.60 9.26
CA THR A 105 1.47 4.91 10.28
C THR A 105 2.80 4.32 9.86
N ILE A 106 3.89 5.05 10.08
CA ILE A 106 5.25 4.55 9.88
C ILE A 106 5.66 3.70 11.07
N VAL A 107 6.06 2.47 10.78
CA VAL A 107 6.48 1.48 11.76
C VAL A 107 7.88 0.97 11.44
N TRP A 108 8.62 0.57 12.47
CA TRP A 108 9.88 -0.13 12.29
C TRP A 108 9.65 -1.65 12.20
N LEU A 109 9.83 -2.21 11.01
CA LEU A 109 9.57 -3.62 10.68
C LEU A 109 10.60 -4.12 9.64
N PRO A 110 11.85 -4.36 10.04
CA PRO A 110 12.92 -4.77 9.13
C PRO A 110 12.77 -6.21 8.61
N GLU A 111 12.05 -7.07 9.31
CA GLU A 111 11.92 -8.50 9.00
C GLU A 111 10.96 -8.78 7.85
N MET A 112 10.13 -7.78 7.48
CA MET A 112 9.20 -7.86 6.36
C MET A 112 9.47 -6.73 5.36
N THR A 113 9.29 -7.00 4.08
CA THR A 113 9.25 -5.98 3.02
C THR A 113 7.92 -5.22 3.06
N GLN A 114 7.86 -4.05 2.40
CA GLN A 114 6.61 -3.31 2.25
C GLN A 114 5.55 -4.09 1.45
N ALA A 115 5.97 -4.90 0.48
CA ALA A 115 5.06 -5.74 -0.31
C ALA A 115 4.39 -6.81 0.57
N GLU A 116 5.16 -7.49 1.42
CA GLU A 116 4.66 -8.49 2.37
C GLU A 116 3.74 -7.85 3.42
N LEU A 117 4.13 -6.69 3.97
CA LEU A 117 3.27 -5.95 4.89
C LEU A 117 1.95 -5.56 4.23
N ASN A 118 1.96 -5.13 2.97
CA ASN A 118 0.74 -4.77 2.25
C ASN A 118 -0.17 -5.97 1.98
N HIS A 119 0.38 -7.17 1.76
CA HIS A 119 -0.42 -8.40 1.67
C HIS A 119 -1.03 -8.76 3.01
N LEU A 120 -0.23 -8.76 4.08
CA LEU A 120 -0.72 -9.03 5.43
C LEU A 120 -1.83 -8.04 5.82
N ALA A 121 -1.60 -6.74 5.60
CA ALA A 121 -2.56 -5.68 5.88
C ALA A 121 -3.90 -5.91 5.18
N ARG A 122 -3.91 -6.27 3.89
CA ARG A 122 -5.17 -6.61 3.18
C ARG A 122 -5.93 -7.75 3.87
N SER A 123 -5.26 -8.85 4.20
CA SER A 123 -5.88 -9.99 4.88
C SER A 123 -6.44 -9.58 6.24
N LEU A 124 -5.67 -8.79 7.01
CA LEU A 124 -6.11 -8.27 8.30
C LEU A 124 -7.36 -7.39 8.15
N PHE A 125 -7.40 -6.48 7.18
CA PHE A 125 -8.54 -5.59 6.99
C PHE A 125 -9.82 -6.37 6.67
N ILE A 126 -9.73 -7.34 5.77
CA ILE A 126 -10.86 -8.20 5.41
C ILE A 126 -11.35 -8.98 6.64
N ALA A 127 -10.44 -9.56 7.43
CA ALA A 127 -10.80 -10.25 8.67
C ALA A 127 -11.43 -9.31 9.72
N ILE A 128 -10.87 -8.11 9.91
CA ILE A 128 -11.36 -7.10 10.86
C ILE A 128 -12.80 -6.68 10.53
N TYR A 129 -13.10 -6.42 9.26
CA TYR A 129 -14.43 -5.99 8.81
C TYR A 129 -15.38 -7.14 8.48
N SER A 130 -14.89 -8.38 8.44
CA SER A 130 -15.75 -9.56 8.41
C SER A 130 -16.35 -9.86 9.78
N ASN A 131 -17.52 -10.49 9.78
CA ASN A 131 -18.13 -11.06 10.99
C ASN A 131 -17.59 -12.48 11.28
N SER A 132 -16.28 -12.70 11.14
CA SER A 132 -15.64 -14.00 11.37
C SER A 132 -15.02 -14.10 12.76
N GLU A 133 -14.75 -15.33 13.21
CA GLU A 133 -14.05 -15.62 14.47
C GLU A 133 -12.63 -15.01 14.53
N PHE A 134 -12.01 -14.77 13.37
CA PHE A 134 -10.66 -14.20 13.27
C PHE A 134 -10.63 -12.68 13.47
N SER A 135 -11.77 -12.01 13.51
CA SER A 135 -11.86 -10.54 13.62
C SER A 135 -11.12 -10.01 14.87
N GLY A 136 -11.19 -10.72 16.00
CA GLY A 136 -10.45 -10.36 17.22
C GLY A 136 -8.94 -10.50 17.06
N SER A 137 -8.47 -11.65 16.59
CA SER A 137 -7.04 -11.93 16.35
C SER A 137 -6.43 -10.99 15.32
N ALA A 138 -7.18 -10.64 14.27
CA ALA A 138 -6.73 -9.70 13.24
C ALA A 138 -6.55 -8.28 13.79
N ARG A 139 -7.46 -7.80 14.66
CA ARG A 139 -7.28 -6.51 15.36
C ARG A 139 -6.06 -6.53 16.27
N ALA A 140 -5.86 -7.62 17.03
CA ALA A 140 -4.73 -7.75 17.93
C ALA A 140 -3.39 -7.75 17.17
N LEU A 141 -3.30 -8.51 16.06
CA LEU A 141 -2.09 -8.54 15.23
C LEU A 141 -1.84 -7.19 14.55
N TYR A 142 -2.87 -6.54 14.00
CA TYR A 142 -2.73 -5.20 13.44
C TYR A 142 -2.18 -4.21 14.49
N ALA A 143 -2.79 -4.18 15.69
CA ALA A 143 -2.34 -3.31 16.78
C ALA A 143 -0.90 -3.62 17.23
N SER A 144 -0.49 -4.88 17.23
CA SER A 144 0.89 -5.28 17.55
C SER A 144 1.92 -4.83 16.51
N ILE A 145 1.53 -4.71 15.23
CA ILE A 145 2.41 -4.15 14.20
C ILE A 145 2.43 -2.63 14.34
N GLU A 146 1.25 -2.01 14.54
CA GLU A 146 1.10 -0.57 14.73
C GLU A 146 1.90 -0.07 15.94
N SER A 147 1.97 -0.83 17.04
CA SER A 147 2.75 -0.45 18.23
C SER A 147 4.25 -0.32 17.94
N ARG A 148 4.77 -0.90 16.84
CA ARG A 148 6.16 -0.72 16.41
C ARG A 148 6.44 0.69 15.87
N ALA A 149 5.43 1.55 15.78
CA ALA A 149 5.57 3.00 15.62
C ALA A 149 6.40 3.64 16.75
N MET A 150 6.34 3.08 17.97
CA MET A 150 7.09 3.61 19.12
C MET A 150 8.60 3.65 18.86
N TYR A 151 9.15 2.64 18.18
CA TYR A 151 10.57 2.61 17.83
C TYR A 151 10.96 3.71 16.83
N VAL A 152 10.02 4.11 15.98
CA VAL A 152 10.23 5.23 15.05
C VAL A 152 10.28 6.53 15.83
N GLU A 153 9.35 6.72 16.77
CA GLU A 153 9.30 7.94 17.56
C GLU A 153 10.50 8.09 18.52
N ASP A 154 10.94 6.99 19.13
CA ASP A 154 12.11 6.95 20.02
C ASP A 154 13.40 7.35 19.29
N VAL A 155 13.53 6.97 18.01
CA VAL A 155 14.75 7.21 17.22
C VAL A 155 14.74 8.58 16.56
N PHE A 156 13.58 9.01 16.03
CA PHE A 156 13.48 10.21 15.20
C PHE A 156 12.97 11.42 15.97
N ALA A 157 11.75 11.34 16.49
CA ALA A 157 11.10 12.37 17.31
C ALA A 157 9.70 11.88 17.71
N ALA A 158 9.16 12.41 18.80
CA ALA A 158 7.73 12.24 19.13
C ALA A 158 6.85 12.66 17.92
N GLY A 159 5.91 11.80 17.54
CA GLY A 159 5.05 11.99 16.37
C GLY A 159 5.70 11.68 15.01
N ALA A 160 6.96 11.23 14.96
CA ALA A 160 7.62 10.86 13.71
C ALA A 160 6.98 9.65 13.00
N SER A 161 6.13 8.89 13.70
CA SER A 161 5.35 7.81 13.11
C SER A 161 4.25 8.30 12.15
N ASP A 162 3.88 9.59 12.18
CA ASP A 162 3.01 10.19 11.18
C ASP A 162 3.74 10.24 9.81
N PRO A 163 3.19 9.65 8.73
CA PRO A 163 3.79 9.72 7.40
C PRO A 163 4.07 11.17 6.91
N ALA A 164 3.31 12.16 7.37
CA ALA A 164 3.53 13.57 7.06
C ALA A 164 4.87 14.09 7.63
N PHE A 165 5.32 13.57 8.77
CA PHE A 165 6.63 13.92 9.35
C PHE A 165 7.77 13.60 8.37
N PHE A 166 7.82 12.36 7.88
CA PHE A 166 8.82 11.97 6.89
C PHE A 166 8.61 12.67 5.55
N GLY A 167 7.35 12.86 5.13
CA GLY A 167 7.03 13.67 3.96
C GLY A 167 7.69 15.05 4.01
N GLN A 168 7.58 15.75 5.14
CA GLN A 168 8.19 17.07 5.34
C GLN A 168 9.72 16.98 5.50
N ALA A 169 10.22 16.07 6.34
CA ALA A 169 11.65 15.89 6.57
C ALA A 169 12.42 15.62 5.27
N PHE A 170 11.84 14.85 4.36
CA PHE A 170 12.44 14.56 3.07
C PHE A 170 12.42 15.72 2.08
N LEU A 171 11.56 16.73 2.26
CA LEU A 171 11.62 17.98 1.50
C LEU A 171 12.75 18.87 2.01
N ASP A 172 12.87 18.95 3.33
CA ASP A 172 13.77 19.89 4.00
C ASP A 172 15.24 19.45 3.96
N CYS A 173 15.50 18.15 3.80
CA CYS A 173 16.86 17.61 3.71
C CYS A 173 17.55 17.90 2.36
N ASP A 174 18.80 17.48 2.19
CA ASP A 174 19.47 17.35 0.89
C ASP A 174 19.29 15.89 0.44
N PRO A 175 18.83 15.58 -0.79
CA PRO A 175 18.49 14.22 -1.16
C PRO A 175 19.74 13.33 -1.24
N ASN A 176 20.92 13.93 -1.44
CA ASN A 176 22.19 13.22 -1.42
C ASN A 176 22.65 12.89 0.00
N LYS A 177 22.00 13.45 1.03
CA LYS A 177 22.32 13.25 2.45
C LYS A 177 21.32 12.33 3.16
N ILE A 178 20.19 11.98 2.52
CA ILE A 178 19.29 10.96 3.06
C ILE A 178 19.89 9.59 2.73
N GLU A 179 20.66 9.05 3.67
CA GLU A 179 21.25 7.73 3.47
C GLU A 179 20.14 6.65 3.40
N PRO A 180 20.25 5.69 2.47
CA PRO A 180 19.38 4.50 2.44
C PRO A 180 19.32 3.72 3.75
N ALA A 181 20.31 3.92 4.63
CA ALA A 181 20.34 3.33 5.97
C ALA A 181 19.27 3.93 6.90
N VAL A 182 18.96 5.22 6.77
CA VAL A 182 17.98 5.93 7.62
C VAL A 182 16.57 5.37 7.44
N THR A 183 16.20 5.05 6.21
CA THR A 183 14.86 4.50 5.90
C THR A 183 14.83 2.97 5.91
N ARG A 184 15.96 2.33 6.26
CA ARG A 184 16.04 0.87 6.30
C ARG A 184 15.16 0.34 7.43
N GLY A 185 14.27 -0.57 7.09
CA GLY A 185 13.32 -1.18 8.03
C GLY A 185 12.10 -0.32 8.35
N LEU A 186 12.03 0.94 7.89
CA LEU A 186 10.79 1.71 7.95
C LEU A 186 9.78 1.15 6.94
N ARG A 187 8.53 1.00 7.38
CA ARG A 187 7.39 0.58 6.57
C ARG A 187 6.20 1.47 6.85
N LEU A 188 5.37 1.68 5.82
CA LEU A 188 4.07 2.30 5.96
C LEU A 188 3.02 1.21 6.22
N LEU A 189 2.56 1.09 7.47
CA LEU A 189 1.38 0.30 7.81
C LEU A 189 0.14 1.07 7.38
N ALA A 190 -0.59 0.57 6.40
CA ALA A 190 -1.82 1.20 5.93
C ALA A 190 -2.90 1.21 7.01
N ALA A 191 -3.68 2.30 7.09
CA ALA A 191 -4.83 2.39 7.98
C ALA A 191 -6.10 1.86 7.30
N PRO A 192 -6.81 0.88 7.88
CA PRO A 192 -7.99 0.27 7.25
C PRO A 192 -9.10 1.28 6.91
N GLY A 193 -9.25 2.33 7.73
CA GLY A 193 -10.32 3.32 7.59
C GLY A 193 -10.32 4.06 6.26
N ARG A 194 -9.14 4.24 5.62
CA ARG A 194 -8.99 4.90 4.32
C ARG A 194 -9.43 4.02 3.14
N PHE A 195 -9.48 2.70 3.32
CA PHE A 195 -9.64 1.74 2.22
C PHE A 195 -10.95 0.96 2.25
N LYS A 196 -11.98 1.44 2.96
CA LYS A 196 -13.25 0.71 3.17
C LYS A 196 -13.87 0.17 1.87
N GLU A 197 -14.07 1.02 0.87
CA GLU A 197 -14.66 0.60 -0.41
C GLU A 197 -13.80 -0.44 -1.14
N ALA A 198 -12.48 -0.27 -1.10
CA ALA A 198 -11.55 -1.21 -1.69
C ALA A 198 -11.54 -2.55 -0.93
N ILE A 199 -11.66 -2.53 0.40
CA ILE A 199 -11.76 -3.73 1.24
C ILE A 199 -13.05 -4.49 0.92
N ASP A 200 -14.18 -3.80 0.79
CA ASP A 200 -15.46 -4.42 0.42
C ASP A 200 -15.35 -5.10 -0.96
N HIS A 201 -14.72 -4.43 -1.92
CA HIS A 201 -14.43 -5.00 -3.25
C HIS A 201 -13.51 -6.23 -3.18
N TRP A 202 -12.38 -6.16 -2.47
CA TRP A 202 -11.46 -7.29 -2.36
C TRP A 202 -12.09 -8.48 -1.65
N SER A 203 -12.91 -8.22 -0.62
CA SER A 203 -13.67 -9.25 0.09
C SER A 203 -14.64 -9.98 -0.85
N ALA A 204 -15.38 -9.23 -1.69
CA ALA A 204 -16.37 -9.77 -2.62
C ALA A 204 -15.77 -10.38 -3.90
N GLN A 205 -14.50 -10.12 -4.20
CA GLN A 205 -13.82 -10.59 -5.42
C GLN A 205 -12.62 -11.47 -5.07
N SER A 206 -11.47 -10.85 -4.78
CA SER A 206 -10.18 -11.53 -4.59
C SER A 206 -10.19 -12.57 -3.47
N TYR A 207 -11.03 -12.39 -2.45
CA TYR A 207 -11.15 -13.30 -1.30
C TYR A 207 -12.46 -14.08 -1.28
N ALA A 208 -13.33 -13.96 -2.29
CA ALA A 208 -14.63 -14.61 -2.32
C ALA A 208 -14.53 -16.15 -2.27
N GLY A 209 -13.47 -16.72 -2.86
CA GLY A 209 -13.21 -18.16 -2.83
C GLY A 209 -12.66 -18.68 -1.50
N VAL A 210 -12.14 -17.79 -0.65
CA VAL A 210 -11.51 -18.13 0.64
C VAL A 210 -11.88 -17.07 1.70
N PRO A 211 -13.17 -16.94 2.03
CA PRO A 211 -13.63 -15.92 2.97
C PRO A 211 -13.08 -16.19 4.38
N PRO A 212 -12.92 -15.17 5.25
CA PRO A 212 -12.40 -15.36 6.61
C PRO A 212 -13.11 -16.43 7.43
N SER A 213 -14.41 -16.66 7.20
CA SER A 213 -15.17 -17.73 7.87
C SER A 213 -14.70 -19.15 7.52
N SER A 214 -13.94 -19.36 6.45
CA SER A 214 -13.39 -20.68 6.07
C SER A 214 -11.94 -20.88 6.50
N TRP A 215 -11.28 -19.86 7.07
CA TRP A 215 -9.84 -19.92 7.36
C TRP A 215 -9.47 -20.93 8.43
N SER A 216 -10.40 -21.33 9.30
CA SER A 216 -10.17 -22.41 10.28
C SER A 216 -9.79 -23.72 9.60
N GLY A 217 -10.27 -23.98 8.37
CA GLY A 217 -9.87 -25.12 7.56
C GLY A 217 -8.49 -25.00 6.89
N LEU A 218 -7.88 -23.81 6.90
CA LEU A 218 -6.52 -23.57 6.39
C LEU A 218 -5.45 -23.68 7.48
N VAL A 219 -5.86 -23.54 8.74
CA VAL A 219 -4.94 -23.62 9.88
C VAL A 219 -4.56 -25.07 10.10
N ILE A 220 -3.28 -25.36 9.91
CA ILE A 220 -2.71 -26.65 10.30
C ILE A 220 -2.77 -26.76 11.84
N PRO A 221 -3.31 -27.85 12.42
CA PRO A 221 -3.36 -28.02 13.86
C PRO A 221 -1.98 -27.91 14.50
N ALA A 222 -1.88 -27.24 15.66
CA ALA A 222 -0.62 -27.09 16.40
C ALA A 222 0.08 -28.43 16.69
N SER A 223 -0.70 -29.51 16.84
CA SER A 223 -0.18 -30.87 17.01
C SER A 223 0.67 -31.36 15.84
N GLN A 224 0.46 -30.86 14.62
CA GLN A 224 1.27 -31.23 13.46
C GLN A 224 2.59 -30.44 13.37
N PHE A 225 2.75 -29.35 14.13
CA PHE A 225 4.02 -28.64 14.26
C PHE A 225 4.90 -29.19 15.39
N ALA A 226 4.36 -30.03 16.28
CA ALA A 226 5.07 -30.60 17.42
C ALA A 226 5.94 -31.82 17.06
N GLU A 227 5.88 -32.32 15.82
CA GLU A 227 6.65 -33.48 15.34
C GLU A 227 7.93 -33.12 14.57
N VAL A 228 8.41 -31.85 14.65
CA VAL A 228 9.64 -31.39 13.99
C VAL A 228 10.72 -31.01 15.00
#